data_AF-A0A951A434-F1
#
_entry.id   AF-A0A951A434-F1
#
_cell.length_a   1.000
_cell.length_b   1.000
_cell.length_c   1.000
_cell.angle_alpha   90.00
_cell.angle_beta   90.00
_cell.angle_gamma   90.00
#
_symmetry.space_group_name_H-M   'P 1'
#
loop_
_entity.id
_entity.type
_entity.pdbx_description
1 polymer ?
#
loop_
_entity_poly.entity_id
_entity_poly.type
_entity_poly.pdbx_seq_one_letter_code
_entity_poly.pdbx_strand_id
1 'polypeptide(L)'
;PGYDKIIAALRASNAAEQIASGGAWVGSPAEIAATIARLQREFGGFEHASLQVNFNAMPYEEALASMRLFAAEVMPRFATV
;
A
#
# COMPACT_ATOMS: atom_id res chain seq x y z
N PRO A 1 -7.78 -19.48 22.34
CA PRO A 1 -6.52 -20.16 21.97
C PRO A 1 -6.05 -19.73 20.58
N GLY A 2 -4.82 -19.22 20.43
CA GLY A 2 -4.26 -18.77 19.15
C GLY A 2 -4.09 -17.26 18.98
N TYR A 3 -4.74 -16.46 19.84
CA TYR A 3 -4.52 -15.01 19.92
C TYR A 3 -3.06 -14.67 20.25
N ASP A 4 -2.40 -15.49 21.07
CA ASP A 4 -1.00 -15.33 21.46
C ASP A 4 -0.07 -15.41 20.24
N LYS A 5 -0.37 -16.31 19.29
CA LYS A 5 0.37 -16.43 18.02
C LYS A 5 0.06 -15.27 17.08
N ILE A 6 -1.18 -14.79 17.05
CA ILE A 6 -1.59 -13.61 16.26
C ILE A 6 -0.91 -12.35 16.82
N ILE A 7 -0.86 -12.18 18.14
CA ILE A 7 -0.17 -11.06 18.80
C ILE A 7 1.34 -11.13 18.55
N ALA A 8 1.95 -12.32 18.58
CA ALA A 8 3.36 -12.48 18.24
C ALA A 8 3.65 -12.16 16.77
N ALA A 9 2.80 -12.61 15.84
CA ALA A 9 2.91 -12.30 14.42
C ALA A 9 2.71 -10.82 14.12
N LEU A 10 1.73 -10.16 14.76
CA LEU A 10 1.50 -8.72 14.67
C LEU A 10 2.66 -7.91 15.25
N ARG A 11 3.30 -8.41 16.30
CA ARG A 11 4.47 -7.76 16.93
C ARG A 11 5.76 -7.98 16.13
N ALA A 12 5.86 -9.09 15.40
CA ALA A 12 6.97 -9.40 14.50
C ALA A 12 6.83 -8.70 13.14
N SER A 13 5.59 -8.48 12.68
CA SER A 13 5.29 -7.71 11.48
C SER A 13 5.75 -6.26 11.68
N ASN A 14 6.83 -5.90 11.01
CA ASN A 14 7.27 -4.51 10.93
C ASN A 14 6.78 -3.91 9.59
N ALA A 15 6.59 -2.58 9.57
CA ALA A 15 6.13 -1.88 8.37
C ALA A 15 7.04 -2.12 7.16
N ALA A 16 8.36 -2.31 7.39
CA ALA A 16 9.32 -2.58 6.33
C ALA A 16 9.08 -3.92 5.62
N GLU A 17 8.70 -4.99 6.33
CA GLU A 17 8.34 -6.29 5.74
C GLU A 17 7.01 -6.23 4.96
N GLN A 18 6.02 -5.50 5.47
CA GLN A 18 4.75 -5.27 4.77
C GLN A 18 4.98 -4.47 3.47
N ILE A 19 5.88 -3.48 3.51
CA ILE A 19 6.28 -2.71 2.32
C ILE A 19 7.07 -3.59 1.36
N ALA A 20 8.06 -4.36 1.84
CA ALA A 20 8.89 -5.23 1.03
C ALA A 20 8.09 -6.33 0.32
N SER A 21 7.09 -6.91 1.00
CA SER A 21 6.19 -7.90 0.41
C SER A 21 5.18 -7.31 -0.58
N GLY A 22 5.02 -5.98 -0.62
CA GLY A 22 4.00 -5.30 -1.43
C GLY A 22 2.60 -5.30 -0.79
N GLY A 23 2.47 -5.76 0.45
CA GLY A 23 1.23 -5.71 1.24
C GLY A 23 0.88 -4.31 1.77
N ALA A 24 1.87 -3.41 1.83
CA ALA A 24 1.67 -2.00 2.15
C ALA A 24 2.36 -1.10 1.10
N TRP A 25 1.63 -0.15 0.54
CA TRP A 25 2.17 0.80 -0.44
C TRP A 25 2.48 2.12 0.24
N VAL A 26 3.67 2.20 0.85
CA VAL A 26 4.11 3.38 1.62
C VAL A 26 5.41 3.90 1.02
N GLY A 27 5.44 5.19 0.68
CA GLY A 27 6.60 5.85 0.09
C GLY A 27 6.21 7.06 -0.73
N SER A 28 7.17 7.59 -1.49
CA SER A 28 6.93 8.62 -2.50
C SER A 28 6.06 8.10 -3.66
N PRO A 29 5.43 8.99 -4.44
CA PRO A 29 4.67 8.58 -5.62
C PRO A 29 5.47 7.73 -6.61
N ALA A 30 6.78 7.98 -6.75
CA ALA A 30 7.66 7.21 -7.63
C ALA A 30 7.87 5.77 -7.13
N GLU A 31 8.12 5.60 -5.83
CA GLU A 31 8.31 4.29 -5.20
C GLU A 31 7.02 3.44 -5.25
N ILE A 32 5.87 4.07 -5.03
CA ILE A 32 4.57 3.39 -5.14
C ILE A 32 4.31 2.96 -6.59
N ALA A 33 4.58 3.82 -7.58
CA ALA A 33 4.44 3.43 -8.99
C ALA A 33 5.37 2.28 -9.37
N ALA A 34 6.62 2.29 -8.89
CA ALA A 34 7.55 1.17 -9.09
C ALA A 34 7.03 -0.13 -8.45
N THR A 35 6.41 -0.03 -7.27
CA THR A 35 5.78 -1.15 -6.57
C THR A 35 4.60 -1.72 -7.38
N ILE A 36 3.69 -0.89 -7.85
CA ILE A 36 2.55 -1.29 -8.70
C ILE A 36 3.04 -1.99 -9.97
N ALA A 37 4.03 -1.41 -10.66
CA ALA A 37 4.60 -1.99 -11.87
C ALA A 37 5.27 -3.34 -11.61
N ARG A 38 5.93 -3.51 -10.46
CA ARG A 38 6.50 -4.79 -10.02
C ARG A 38 5.40 -5.83 -9.76
N LEU A 39 4.36 -5.47 -9.00
CA LEU A 39 3.24 -6.37 -8.67
C LEU A 39 2.45 -6.79 -9.92
N GLN A 40 2.22 -5.88 -10.87
CA GLN A 40 1.62 -6.21 -12.18
C GLN A 40 2.42 -7.31 -12.90
N ARG A 41 3.77 -7.25 -12.88
CA ARG A 41 4.62 -8.30 -13.49
C ARG A 41 4.59 -9.60 -12.70
N GLU A 42 4.71 -9.54 -11.38
CA GLU A 42 4.79 -10.74 -10.52
C GLU A 42 3.49 -11.54 -10.49
N PHE A 43 2.33 -10.87 -10.52
CA PHE A 43 1.02 -11.52 -10.48
C PHE A 43 0.46 -11.88 -11.85
N GLY A 44 1.17 -11.54 -12.94
CA GLY A 44 0.67 -11.72 -14.30
C GLY A 44 -0.49 -10.78 -14.65
N GLY A 45 -0.56 -9.64 -13.96
CA GLY A 45 -1.59 -8.62 -14.12
C GLY A 45 -2.62 -8.60 -13.00
N PHE A 46 -3.21 -7.43 -12.76
CA PHE A 46 -4.45 -7.30 -11.97
C PHE A 46 -5.28 -6.11 -12.47
N GLU A 47 -6.60 -6.23 -12.41
CA GLU A 47 -7.52 -5.17 -12.85
C GLU A 47 -7.80 -4.16 -11.73
N HIS A 48 -7.88 -4.62 -10.48
CA HIS A 48 -8.28 -3.80 -9.34
C HIS A 48 -7.34 -4.02 -8.15
N ALA A 49 -6.95 -2.92 -7.51
CA ALA A 49 -6.31 -2.92 -6.20
C ALA A 49 -7.14 -2.09 -5.23
N SER A 50 -7.53 -2.68 -4.10
CA SER A 50 -8.24 -1.97 -3.03
C SER A 50 -7.24 -1.54 -1.97
N LEU A 51 -7.25 -0.25 -1.61
CA LEU A 51 -6.29 0.34 -0.68
C LEU A 51 -6.98 0.79 0.59
N GLN A 52 -6.51 0.27 1.73
CA GLN A 52 -6.78 0.90 3.01
C GLN A 52 -5.82 2.07 3.17
N VAL A 53 -6.37 3.28 3.18
CA VAL A 53 -5.59 4.53 3.26
C VAL A 53 -5.54 5.11 4.68
N ASN A 54 -6.47 4.70 5.54
CA ASN A 54 -6.56 5.12 6.93
C ASN A 54 -6.12 4.00 7.86
N PHE A 55 -5.06 4.24 8.63
CA PHE A 55 -4.54 3.27 9.61
C PHE A 55 -4.78 3.74 11.04
N ASN A 56 -5.54 2.96 11.82
CA ASN A 56 -5.88 3.22 13.22
C ASN A 56 -6.38 4.66 13.48
N ALA A 57 -5.59 5.45 14.21
CA ALA A 57 -5.90 6.81 14.63
C ALA A 57 -5.23 7.88 13.75
N MET A 58 -4.87 7.55 12.50
CA MET A 58 -4.32 8.51 11.54
C MET A 58 -5.27 9.71 11.39
N PRO A 59 -4.75 10.96 11.46
CA PRO A 59 -5.56 12.14 11.23
C PRO A 59 -6.24 12.11 9.85
N TYR A 60 -7.51 12.49 9.79
CA TYR A 60 -8.29 12.52 8.54
C TYR A 60 -7.60 13.32 7.43
N GLU A 61 -7.07 14.50 7.77
CA GLU A 61 -6.42 15.40 6.81
C GLU A 61 -5.17 14.78 6.17
N GLU A 62 -4.40 13.99 6.93
CA GLU A 62 -3.22 13.30 6.40
C GLU A 62 -3.61 12.18 5.43
N ALA A 63 -4.63 11.39 5.78
CA ALA A 63 -5.16 10.35 4.89
C ALA A 63 -5.71 10.98 3.59
N LEU A 64 -6.46 12.08 3.70
CA LEU A 64 -7.00 12.80 2.55
C LEU A 64 -5.90 13.41 1.67
N ALA A 65 -4.87 14.00 2.26
CA ALA A 65 -3.72 14.53 1.52
C ALA A 65 -2.98 13.41 0.77
N SER A 66 -2.77 12.26 1.40
CA SER A 66 -2.16 11.08 0.77
C SER A 66 -3.00 10.57 -0.42
N MET A 67 -4.32 10.46 -0.25
CA MET A 67 -5.23 10.09 -1.34
C MET A 67 -5.15 11.05 -2.53
N ARG A 68 -5.14 12.36 -2.27
CA ARG A 68 -5.04 13.39 -3.32
C ARG A 68 -3.72 13.29 -4.07
N LEU A 69 -2.61 13.10 -3.34
CA LEU A 69 -1.28 12.94 -3.95
C LEU A 69 -1.21 11.67 -4.81
N PHE A 70 -1.75 10.55 -4.31
CA PHE A 70 -1.82 9.30 -5.07
C PHE A 70 -2.62 9.47 -6.37
N ALA A 71 -3.79 10.11 -6.29
CA ALA A 71 -4.63 10.38 -7.46
C ALA A 71 -3.94 11.28 -8.49
N ALA A 72 -3.22 12.31 -8.03
CA ALA A 72 -2.56 13.27 -8.91
C ALA A 72 -1.27 12.72 -9.55
N GLU A 73 -0.47 11.95 -8.82
CA GLU A 73 0.90 11.61 -9.25
C GLU A 73 1.11 10.13 -9.58
N VAL A 74 0.29 9.22 -9.06
CA VAL A 74 0.45 7.78 -9.28
C VAL A 74 -0.52 7.28 -10.34
N MET A 75 -1.82 7.53 -10.16
CA MET A 75 -2.86 7.01 -11.06
C MET A 75 -2.64 7.33 -12.55
N PRO A 76 -2.22 8.55 -12.96
CA PRO A 76 -2.04 8.88 -14.37
C PRO A 76 -0.98 8.05 -15.09
N ARG A 77 -0.07 7.39 -14.35
CA ARG A 77 0.96 6.51 -14.94
C ARG A 77 0.41 5.16 -15.41
N PHE A 78 -0.79 4.81 -14.98
CA PHE A 78 -1.44 3.52 -15.26
C PHE A 78 -2.80 3.66 -15.95
N ALA A 79 -3.30 4.88 -16.15
CA ALA A 79 -4.48 5.12 -16.95
C ALA A 79 -4.14 4.91 -18.43
N THR A 80 -4.83 3.98 -19.10
CA THR A 80 -4.84 3.91 -20.56
C THR A 80 -5.54 5.15 -21.12
N VAL A 81 -4.94 5.74 -22.16
CA VAL A 81 -5.56 6.78 -23.01
C VAL A 81 -6.74 6.16 -23.77
#